data_AF-A0A5M6CDY3-F1
#
_entry.id   AF-A0A5M6CDY3-F1
#
_cell.length_a   1.000
_cell.length_b   1.000
_cell.length_c   1.000
_cell.angle_alpha   90.00
_cell.angle_beta   90.00
_cell.angle_gamma   90.00
#
_symmetry.space_group_name_H-M   'P 1'
#
loop_
_entity.id
_entity.type
_entity.pdbx_description
1 polymer ?
#
loop_
_entity_poly.entity_id
_entity_poly.type
_entity_poly.pdbx_seq_one_letter_code
_entity_poly.pdbx_strand_id
1 'polypeptide(L)'
;MENNLKYRDEVIFANETLPYQVMAISKRYAIVTRKIDKKEDEGLIRREVNNGDYDTFEEAFEANKNNTVYYLIDFVAETRAPNDRVFNPYNYDSLESINQCVTDLEAETVRLSERNSCKLEIKTIVPSGVLEKSSLNSSNVKKLFYFPLKRILEVAFKIGFYQYTNVPNEIWEQLCNAESIGSFIAKNLKGKFDTIKLK
;
A
#
# COMPACT_ATOMS: atom_id res chain seq x y z
N MET A 1 16.72 9.59 6.64
CA MET A 1 16.35 8.75 5.50
C MET A 1 15.44 9.58 4.61
N GLU A 2 15.74 9.80 3.33
CA GLU A 2 14.77 10.47 2.44
C GLU A 2 13.58 9.53 2.24
N ASN A 3 12.39 9.97 2.62
CA ASN A 3 11.19 9.16 2.53
C ASN A 3 10.66 9.18 1.08
N ASN A 4 10.66 8.02 0.43
CA ASN A 4 10.16 7.85 -0.94
C ASN A 4 8.67 7.53 -1.03
N LEU A 5 7.97 7.46 0.11
CA LEU A 5 6.53 7.20 0.14
C LEU A 5 5.77 8.37 -0.50
N LYS A 6 4.68 8.04 -1.19
CA LYS A 6 3.73 8.99 -1.77
C LYS A 6 2.33 8.69 -1.29
N TYR A 7 1.47 9.71 -1.37
CA TYR A 7 0.04 9.54 -1.09
C TYR A 7 -0.54 8.40 -1.93
N ARG A 8 -1.30 7.53 -1.28
CA ARG A 8 -1.90 6.27 -1.76
C ARG A 8 -0.97 5.10 -2.04
N ASP A 9 0.34 5.25 -1.87
CA ASP A 9 1.23 4.09 -1.94
C ASP A 9 0.79 3.05 -0.91
N GLU A 10 0.98 1.77 -1.23
CA GLU A 10 0.73 0.69 -0.29
C GLU A 10 2.06 0.27 0.36
N VAL A 11 2.04 0.10 1.68
CA VAL A 11 3.20 -0.24 2.49
C VAL A 11 2.91 -1.53 3.25
N ILE A 12 3.81 -2.50 3.12
CA ILE A 12 3.76 -3.75 3.90
C ILE A 12 4.90 -3.70 4.91
N PHE A 13 4.57 -3.85 6.19
CA PHE A 13 5.57 -3.89 7.26
C PHE A 13 6.19 -5.30 7.37
N ALA A 14 7.43 -5.40 7.87
CA ALA A 14 8.19 -6.65 7.93
C ALA A 14 7.48 -7.78 8.68
N ASN A 15 6.75 -7.42 9.74
CA ASN A 15 6.05 -8.36 10.62
C ASN A 15 4.55 -8.50 10.28
N GLU A 16 4.11 -8.00 9.12
CA GLU A 16 2.72 -8.00 8.71
C GLU A 16 2.59 -8.50 7.27
N THR A 17 1.41 -9.02 6.93
CA THR A 17 1.14 -9.60 5.60
C THR A 17 0.33 -8.68 4.71
N LEU A 18 -0.52 -7.83 5.31
CA LEU A 18 -1.44 -6.95 4.60
C LEU A 18 -0.83 -5.57 4.35
N PRO A 19 -1.14 -4.97 3.19
CA PRO A 19 -0.71 -3.61 2.90
C PRO A 19 -1.54 -2.58 3.67
N TYR A 20 -0.89 -1.48 4.02
CA TYR A 20 -1.51 -0.24 4.49
C TYR A 20 -1.38 0.80 3.39
N GLN A 21 -2.45 1.55 3.14
CA GLN A 21 -2.44 2.68 2.22
C GLN A 21 -1.94 3.94 2.92
N VAL A 22 -1.02 4.68 2.30
CA VAL A 22 -0.58 6.00 2.76
C VAL A 22 -1.68 7.02 2.54
N MET A 23 -2.25 7.54 3.63
CA MET A 23 -3.37 8.49 3.58
C MET A 23 -2.94 9.94 3.76
N ALA A 24 -1.84 10.19 4.45
CA ALA A 24 -1.23 11.51 4.54
C ALA A 24 0.28 11.37 4.79
N ILE A 25 1.02 12.38 4.36
CA ILE A 25 2.47 12.40 4.42
C ILE A 25 2.97 13.84 4.56
N SER A 26 3.98 14.01 5.38
CA SER A 26 4.73 15.24 5.58
C SER A 26 6.23 14.95 5.49
N LYS A 27 7.06 15.91 5.88
CA LYS A 27 8.52 15.72 5.89
C LYS A 27 8.94 14.67 6.92
N ARG A 28 8.31 14.69 8.11
CA ARG A 28 8.68 13.81 9.22
C ARG A 28 7.70 12.67 9.44
N TYR A 29 6.42 12.84 9.12
CA TYR A 29 5.39 11.89 9.47
C TYR A 29 4.66 11.31 8.26
N ALA A 30 4.09 10.14 8.44
CA ALA A 30 3.04 9.63 7.57
C ALA A 30 1.95 8.94 8.38
N ILE A 31 0.75 8.90 7.81
CA ILE A 31 -0.37 8.14 8.36
C ILE A 31 -0.76 7.12 7.33
N VAL A 32 -0.76 5.86 7.75
CA VAL A 32 -1.14 4.73 6.91
C VAL A 32 -2.34 4.02 7.50
N THR A 33 -3.25 3.55 6.66
CA THR A 33 -4.50 2.92 7.09
C THR A 33 -4.81 1.65 6.30
N ARG A 34 -5.58 0.75 6.89
CA ARG A 34 -6.24 -0.37 6.22
C ARG A 34 -7.55 -0.70 6.93
N LYS A 35 -8.35 -1.57 6.32
CA LYS A 35 -9.54 -2.14 6.98
C LYS A 35 -9.17 -3.37 7.80
N ILE A 36 -10.04 -3.69 8.75
CA ILE A 36 -9.95 -4.93 9.52
C ILE A 36 -10.07 -6.12 8.57
N ASP A 37 -9.16 -7.08 8.74
CA ASP A 37 -9.18 -8.36 8.07
C ASP A 37 -9.58 -9.46 9.05
N LYS A 38 -10.47 -10.36 8.61
CA LYS A 38 -11.04 -11.39 9.48
C LYS A 38 -9.97 -12.31 10.06
N LYS A 39 -8.91 -12.61 9.30
CA LYS A 39 -7.87 -13.58 9.68
C LYS A 39 -6.73 -12.90 10.43
N GLU A 40 -6.21 -11.81 9.89
CA GLU A 40 -5.03 -11.16 10.47
C GLU A 40 -5.36 -10.41 11.77
N ASP A 41 -6.60 -9.92 11.93
CA ASP A 41 -7.05 -9.23 13.14
C ASP A 41 -7.92 -10.10 14.06
N GLU A 42 -7.88 -11.44 13.88
CA GLU A 42 -8.68 -12.39 14.68
C GLU A 42 -8.49 -12.17 16.19
N GLY A 43 -7.26 -11.91 16.64
CA GLY A 43 -6.97 -11.65 18.06
C GLY A 43 -7.65 -10.39 18.61
N LEU A 44 -7.75 -9.33 17.80
CA LEU A 44 -8.46 -8.10 18.17
C LEU A 44 -9.97 -8.37 18.24
N ILE A 45 -10.53 -9.03 17.24
CA ILE A 45 -11.96 -9.33 17.17
C ILE A 45 -12.38 -10.27 18.31
N ARG A 46 -11.58 -11.30 18.62
CA ARG A 46 -11.85 -12.21 19.75
C ARG A 46 -11.79 -11.51 21.09
N ARG A 47 -10.98 -10.45 21.23
CA ARG A 47 -10.90 -9.69 22.47
C ARG A 47 -12.24 -9.01 22.80
N GLU A 48 -12.92 -8.44 21.80
CA GLU A 48 -14.25 -7.84 21.97
C GLU A 48 -15.28 -8.87 22.45
N VAL A 49 -15.27 -10.08 21.85
CA VAL A 49 -16.13 -11.19 22.31
C VAL A 49 -15.80 -11.60 23.75
N ASN A 50 -14.51 -11.72 24.08
CA ASN A 50 -14.07 -12.10 25.43
C ASN A 50 -14.40 -11.04 26.50
N ASN A 51 -14.50 -9.77 26.10
CA ASN A 51 -14.96 -8.69 26.98
C ASN A 51 -16.49 -8.69 27.19
N GLY A 52 -17.22 -9.47 26.39
CA GLY A 52 -18.68 -9.52 26.39
C GLY A 52 -19.34 -8.43 25.55
N ASP A 53 -18.60 -7.79 24.65
CA ASP A 53 -19.14 -6.76 23.75
C ASP A 53 -20.02 -7.36 22.64
N TYR A 54 -19.77 -8.65 22.30
CA TYR A 54 -20.51 -9.42 21.30
C TYR A 54 -20.60 -10.90 21.72
N ASP A 55 -21.64 -11.61 21.27
CA ASP A 55 -21.86 -13.02 21.62
C ASP A 55 -20.99 -13.96 20.77
N THR A 56 -20.71 -13.59 19.52
CA THR A 56 -19.99 -14.44 18.55
C THR A 56 -18.90 -13.68 17.81
N PHE A 57 -17.92 -14.44 17.31
CA PHE A 57 -16.84 -13.89 16.48
C PHE A 57 -17.36 -13.27 15.18
N GLU A 58 -18.33 -13.92 14.53
CA GLU A 58 -18.97 -13.45 13.31
C GLU A 58 -19.65 -12.11 13.51
N GLU A 59 -20.42 -11.95 14.59
CA GLU A 59 -21.09 -10.70 14.93
C GLU A 59 -20.08 -9.57 15.20
N ALA A 60 -19.05 -9.86 16.01
CA ALA A 60 -17.97 -8.92 16.29
C ALA A 60 -17.26 -8.49 15.01
N PHE A 61 -16.95 -9.42 14.11
CA PHE A 61 -16.32 -9.09 12.83
C PHE A 61 -17.24 -8.24 11.95
N GLU A 62 -18.51 -8.62 11.78
CA GLU A 62 -19.44 -7.88 10.91
C GLU A 62 -19.69 -6.45 11.40
N ALA A 63 -19.73 -6.24 12.72
CA ALA A 63 -19.83 -4.92 13.32
C ALA A 63 -18.58 -4.06 13.09
N ASN A 64 -17.39 -4.67 13.06
CA ASN A 64 -16.11 -3.98 13.06
C ASN A 64 -15.37 -4.02 11.70
N LYS A 65 -15.82 -4.79 10.70
CA LYS A 65 -15.12 -4.97 9.41
C LYS A 65 -14.82 -3.67 8.66
N ASN A 66 -15.61 -2.63 8.90
CA ASN A 66 -15.43 -1.32 8.30
C ASN A 66 -14.54 -0.39 9.13
N ASN A 67 -14.15 -0.77 10.34
CA ASN A 67 -13.25 0.02 11.17
C ASN A 67 -11.88 0.10 10.52
N THR A 68 -11.22 1.21 10.78
CA THR A 68 -9.90 1.50 10.25
C THR A 68 -8.83 1.13 11.26
N VAL A 69 -7.91 0.26 10.83
CA VAL A 69 -6.62 0.05 11.49
C VAL A 69 -5.66 1.07 10.92
N TYR A 70 -4.92 1.76 11.77
CA TYR A 70 -4.00 2.82 11.37
C TYR A 70 -2.68 2.74 12.11
N TYR A 71 -1.64 3.32 11.50
CA TYR A 71 -0.39 3.64 12.16
C TYR A 71 0.05 5.06 11.78
N LEU A 72 0.61 5.73 12.78
CA LEU A 72 1.43 6.92 12.59
C LEU A 72 2.88 6.46 12.43
N ILE A 73 3.58 7.05 11.48
CA ILE A 73 4.99 6.77 11.20
C ILE A 73 5.78 8.05 11.48
N ASP A 74 6.87 7.95 12.23
CA ASP A 74 7.88 9.01 12.40
C ASP A 74 9.17 8.57 11.70
N PHE A 75 9.49 9.22 10.58
CA PHE A 75 10.67 8.92 9.76
C PHE A 75 11.99 9.34 10.42
N VAL A 76 11.93 10.28 11.36
CA VAL A 76 13.13 10.74 12.08
C VAL A 76 13.43 9.81 13.24
N ALA A 77 12.40 9.41 13.98
CA ALA A 77 12.55 8.43 15.07
C ALA A 77 12.68 6.99 14.57
N GLU A 78 12.38 6.72 13.30
CA GLU A 78 12.30 5.38 12.70
C GLU A 78 11.34 4.46 13.48
N THR A 79 10.18 5.00 13.85
CA THR A 79 9.15 4.26 14.58
C THR A 79 7.79 4.34 13.90
N ARG A 80 6.94 3.35 14.22
CA ARG A 80 5.51 3.39 13.94
C ARG A 80 4.72 3.06 15.20
N ALA A 81 3.62 3.75 15.43
CA ALA A 81 2.79 3.61 16.61
C ALA A 81 1.37 4.17 16.36
N PRO A 82 0.38 3.84 17.20
CA PRO A 82 -0.85 4.64 17.28
C PRO A 82 -0.56 6.01 17.91
N ASN A 83 -1.56 6.90 17.98
CA ASN A 83 -1.41 8.13 18.78
C ASN A 83 -1.31 7.82 20.28
N ASP A 84 -0.73 8.74 21.05
CA ASP A 84 -0.48 8.61 22.48
C ASP A 84 -1.72 8.85 23.37
N ARG A 85 -2.83 9.32 22.78
CA ARG A 85 -4.01 9.73 23.53
C ARG A 85 -4.87 8.53 23.91
N VAL A 86 -5.38 8.56 25.14
CA VAL A 86 -6.34 7.56 25.64
C VAL A 86 -7.64 7.63 24.83
N PHE A 87 -8.10 8.83 24.52
CA PHE A 87 -9.21 9.08 23.62
C PHE A 87 -8.66 9.65 22.31
N ASN A 88 -8.79 8.86 21.25
CA ASN A 88 -8.38 9.27 19.92
C ASN A 88 -9.30 10.39 19.41
N PRO A 89 -8.81 11.63 19.19
CA PRO A 89 -9.63 12.74 18.73
C PRO A 89 -9.84 12.71 17.20
N TYR A 90 -9.19 11.80 16.49
CA TYR A 90 -9.22 11.74 15.03
C TYR A 90 -10.06 10.59 14.50
N ASN A 91 -10.80 10.87 13.43
CA ASN A 91 -11.48 9.88 12.64
C ASN A 91 -10.62 9.48 11.44
N TYR A 92 -9.95 8.33 11.53
CA TYR A 92 -9.07 7.82 10.47
C TYR A 92 -9.81 7.25 9.25
N ASP A 93 -11.14 7.36 9.19
CA ASP A 93 -11.91 7.18 7.96
C ASP A 93 -12.07 8.48 7.14
N SER A 94 -11.83 9.64 7.76
CA SER A 94 -11.99 10.95 7.12
C SER A 94 -10.63 11.54 6.74
N LEU A 95 -10.44 11.81 5.44
CA LEU A 95 -9.22 12.45 4.93
C LEU A 95 -8.96 13.81 5.60
N GLU A 96 -10.00 14.57 5.91
CA GLU A 96 -9.88 15.85 6.63
C GLU A 96 -9.26 15.65 8.02
N SER A 97 -9.77 14.67 8.78
CA SER A 97 -9.27 14.38 10.13
C SER A 97 -7.85 13.79 10.10
N ILE A 98 -7.53 12.98 9.09
CA ILE A 98 -6.17 12.47 8.87
C ILE A 98 -5.19 13.62 8.60
N ASN A 99 -5.56 14.56 7.71
CA ASN A 99 -4.71 15.71 7.40
C ASN A 99 -4.53 16.63 8.62
N GLN A 100 -5.57 16.81 9.43
CA GLN A 100 -5.47 17.52 10.69
C GLN A 100 -4.49 16.81 11.64
N CYS A 101 -4.57 15.48 11.77
CA CYS A 101 -3.65 14.71 12.59
C CYS A 101 -2.19 14.89 12.17
N VAL A 102 -1.88 14.86 10.88
CA VAL A 102 -0.50 15.14 10.38
C VAL A 102 -0.06 16.56 10.73
N THR A 103 -0.96 17.54 10.60
CA THR A 103 -0.65 18.93 10.95
C THR A 103 -0.35 19.06 12.45
N ASP A 104 -1.12 18.40 13.30
CA ASP A 104 -0.95 18.38 14.75
C ASP A 104 0.31 17.64 15.19
N LEU A 105 0.72 16.59 14.47
CA LEU A 105 2.00 15.90 14.67
C LEU A 105 3.19 16.80 14.35
N GLU A 106 3.13 17.54 13.23
CA GLU A 106 4.17 18.52 12.85
C GLU A 106 4.23 19.70 13.84
N ALA A 107 3.10 20.07 14.42
CA ALA A 107 3.01 21.09 15.48
C ALA A 107 3.33 20.55 16.89
N GLU A 108 3.62 19.25 17.03
CA GLU A 108 3.89 18.55 18.29
C GLU A 108 2.75 18.63 19.34
N THR A 109 1.52 18.91 18.91
CA THR A 109 0.32 18.92 19.78
C THR A 109 -0.26 17.52 19.98
N VAL A 110 0.16 16.58 19.13
CA VAL A 110 -0.06 15.13 19.25
C VAL A 110 1.26 14.42 19.06
N ARG A 111 1.40 13.25 19.69
CA ARG A 111 2.61 12.42 19.58
C ARG A 111 2.23 10.96 19.32
N LEU A 112 3.23 10.23 18.85
CA LEU A 112 3.16 8.79 18.75
C LEU A 112 3.20 8.17 20.16
N SER A 113 2.45 7.10 20.37
CA SER A 113 2.48 6.35 21.63
C SER A 113 3.83 5.68 21.84
N GLU A 114 4.56 6.08 22.88
CA GLU A 114 5.82 5.42 23.25
C GLU A 114 5.61 3.97 23.69
N ARG A 115 4.53 3.71 24.44
CA ARG A 115 4.22 2.39 25.02
C ARG A 115 3.88 1.34 23.97
N ASN A 116 3.24 1.78 22.89
CA ASN A 116 2.80 0.91 21.79
C ASN A 116 3.61 1.17 20.51
N SER A 117 4.81 1.75 20.65
CA SER A 117 5.70 1.97 19.51
C SER A 117 6.45 0.70 19.13
N CYS A 118 6.74 0.58 17.84
CA CYS A 118 7.69 -0.41 17.34
C CYS A 118 8.58 0.23 16.28
N LYS A 119 9.71 -0.43 16.00
CA LYS A 119 10.65 0.02 14.97
C LYS A 119 9.96 0.02 13.59
N LEU A 120 10.27 1.05 12.79
CA LEU A 120 9.80 1.16 11.43
C LEU A 120 10.57 0.20 10.53
N GLU A 121 9.94 -0.93 10.18
CA GLU A 121 10.50 -1.92 9.27
C GLU A 121 9.54 -2.13 8.10
N ILE A 122 9.83 -1.46 6.98
CA ILE A 122 9.04 -1.58 5.75
C ILE A 122 9.64 -2.69 4.89
N LYS A 123 8.83 -3.71 4.59
CA LYS A 123 9.21 -4.84 3.73
C LYS A 123 9.09 -4.49 2.26
N THR A 124 7.99 -3.84 1.89
CA THR A 124 7.66 -3.56 0.49
C THR A 124 6.85 -2.28 0.39
N ILE A 125 7.13 -1.49 -0.63
CA ILE A 125 6.33 -0.33 -1.03
C ILE A 125 5.80 -0.62 -2.42
N VAL A 126 4.48 -0.57 -2.59
CA VAL A 126 3.80 -0.71 -3.87
C VAL A 126 3.34 0.68 -4.31
N PRO A 127 3.94 1.27 -5.35
CA PRO A 127 3.59 2.61 -5.79
C PRO A 127 2.15 2.70 -6.28
N SER A 128 1.47 3.77 -5.89
CA SER A 128 0.11 4.09 -6.33
C SER A 128 0.04 4.64 -7.75
N GLY A 129 1.13 5.27 -8.17
CA GLY A 129 1.26 5.87 -9.50
C GLY A 129 1.54 4.87 -10.60
N VAL A 130 1.57 5.39 -11.83
CA VAL A 130 2.02 4.64 -13.01
C VAL A 130 3.54 4.62 -13.05
N LEU A 131 4.12 3.45 -13.23
CA LEU A 131 5.54 3.29 -13.52
C LEU A 131 5.73 3.30 -15.04
N GLU A 132 6.48 4.28 -15.56
CA GLU A 132 6.79 4.38 -16.99
C GLU A 132 8.24 3.96 -17.26
N LYS A 133 8.44 3.18 -18.32
CA LYS A 133 9.77 2.92 -18.89
C LYS A 133 9.78 3.25 -20.38
N SER A 134 10.50 4.30 -20.74
CA SER A 134 10.62 4.80 -22.12
C SER A 134 11.99 4.54 -22.75
N SER A 135 13.06 4.45 -21.95
CA SER A 135 14.38 4.01 -22.43
C SER A 135 14.42 2.48 -22.45
N LEU A 136 14.16 1.89 -23.62
CA LEU A 136 14.05 0.46 -23.82
C LEU A 136 15.06 0.00 -24.87
N ASN A 137 15.81 -1.05 -24.57
CA ASN A 137 16.59 -1.76 -25.59
C ASN A 137 15.66 -2.71 -26.36
N SER A 138 14.81 -2.14 -27.23
CA SER A 138 13.84 -2.92 -28.01
C SER A 138 13.60 -2.32 -29.37
N SER A 139 13.65 -3.15 -30.40
CA SER A 139 13.35 -2.74 -31.78
C SER A 139 11.85 -2.58 -32.05
N ASN A 140 10.98 -3.14 -31.20
CA ASN A 140 9.53 -3.20 -31.45
C ASN A 140 8.66 -2.57 -30.34
N VAL A 141 9.21 -2.38 -29.14
CA VAL A 141 8.50 -1.76 -28.00
C VAL A 141 8.96 -0.32 -27.85
N LYS A 142 8.01 0.62 -27.82
CA LYS A 142 8.23 2.06 -27.66
C LYS A 142 8.21 2.50 -26.20
N LYS A 143 7.22 2.04 -25.42
CA LYS A 143 7.02 2.41 -24.01
C LYS A 143 6.34 1.29 -23.25
N LEU A 144 6.58 1.27 -21.95
CA LEU A 144 5.88 0.42 -20.99
C LEU A 144 5.26 1.28 -19.90
N PHE A 145 4.04 0.95 -19.49
CA PHE A 145 3.38 1.52 -18.33
C PHE A 145 2.91 0.40 -17.42
N TYR A 146 3.15 0.52 -16.12
CA TYR A 146 2.68 -0.46 -15.15
C TYR A 146 1.94 0.22 -14.03
N PHE A 147 0.80 -0.36 -13.65
CA PHE A 147 -0.08 0.11 -12.58
C PHE A 147 -0.01 -0.93 -11.46
N PRO A 148 0.90 -0.78 -10.47
CA PRO A 148 1.20 -1.82 -9.49
C PRO A 148 -0.02 -2.28 -8.69
N LEU A 149 -0.82 -1.33 -8.21
CA LEU A 149 -2.04 -1.61 -7.44
C LEU A 149 -3.10 -2.33 -8.26
N LYS A 150 -3.21 -2.01 -9.56
CA LYS A 150 -4.18 -2.65 -10.46
C LYS A 150 -3.65 -3.95 -11.06
N ARG A 151 -2.35 -4.23 -10.91
CA ARG A 151 -1.64 -5.33 -11.59
C ARG A 151 -1.89 -5.32 -13.11
N ILE A 152 -1.83 -4.11 -13.68
CA ILE A 152 -2.03 -3.88 -15.12
C ILE A 152 -0.70 -3.45 -15.73
N LEU A 153 -0.26 -4.16 -16.76
CA LEU A 153 0.88 -3.78 -17.59
C LEU A 153 0.36 -3.37 -18.98
N GLU A 154 0.66 -2.15 -19.40
CA GLU A 154 0.41 -1.68 -20.75
C GLU A 154 1.73 -1.59 -21.53
N VAL A 155 1.69 -2.09 -22.76
CA VAL A 155 2.84 -2.18 -23.65
C VAL A 155 2.51 -1.46 -24.95
N ALA A 156 3.21 -0.36 -25.20
CA ALA A 156 3.18 0.36 -26.46
C ALA A 156 4.20 -0.22 -27.42
N PHE A 157 3.74 -0.99 -28.40
CA PHE A 157 4.54 -1.41 -29.54
C PHE A 157 4.54 -0.34 -30.61
N LYS A 158 5.39 -0.51 -31.63
CA LYS A 158 5.38 0.37 -32.81
C LYS A 158 4.04 0.35 -33.56
N ILE A 159 3.35 -0.79 -33.54
CA ILE A 159 2.15 -1.09 -34.35
C ILE A 159 0.87 -1.31 -33.54
N GLY A 160 0.88 -1.00 -32.24
CA GLY A 160 -0.32 -1.15 -31.39
C GLY A 160 -0.04 -1.02 -29.90
N PHE A 161 -1.12 -0.93 -29.13
CA PHE A 161 -1.10 -0.81 -27.68
C PHE A 161 -1.83 -2.00 -27.06
N TYR A 162 -1.21 -2.63 -26.07
CA TYR A 162 -1.72 -3.86 -25.47
C TYR A 162 -1.72 -3.73 -23.96
N GLN A 163 -2.78 -4.22 -23.33
CA GLN A 163 -2.93 -4.28 -21.89
C GLN A 163 -2.91 -5.74 -21.45
N TYR A 164 -2.10 -6.05 -20.44
CA TYR A 164 -2.05 -7.32 -19.74
C TYR A 164 -2.59 -7.11 -18.32
N THR A 165 -3.51 -7.96 -17.87
CA THR A 165 -4.09 -7.88 -16.52
C THR A 165 -3.53 -8.97 -15.60
N ASN A 166 -3.69 -8.79 -14.29
CA ASN A 166 -3.18 -9.68 -13.25
C ASN A 166 -1.66 -9.92 -13.32
N VAL A 167 -0.90 -8.95 -13.83
CA VAL A 167 0.56 -9.01 -13.92
C VAL A 167 1.16 -8.66 -12.56
N PRO A 168 1.91 -9.55 -11.89
CA PRO A 168 2.55 -9.27 -10.60
C PRO A 168 3.67 -8.22 -10.70
N ASN A 169 3.99 -7.57 -9.59
CA ASN A 169 5.06 -6.56 -9.51
C ASN A 169 6.43 -7.15 -9.89
N GLU A 170 6.67 -8.41 -9.55
CA GLU A 170 7.90 -9.12 -9.84
C GLU A 170 8.09 -9.28 -11.37
N ILE A 171 7.01 -9.45 -12.12
CA ILE A 171 7.08 -9.53 -13.59
C ILE A 171 7.45 -8.17 -14.19
N TRP A 172 6.95 -7.06 -13.62
CA TRP A 172 7.36 -5.72 -14.02
C TRP A 172 8.86 -5.49 -13.77
N GLU A 173 9.35 -5.86 -12.58
CA GLU A 173 10.77 -5.72 -12.23
C GLU A 173 11.66 -6.55 -13.14
N GLN A 174 11.29 -7.81 -13.39
CA GLN A 174 12.02 -8.68 -14.32
C GLN A 174 11.98 -8.14 -15.75
N LEU A 175 10.84 -7.62 -16.21
CA LEU A 175 10.71 -7.00 -17.52
C LEU A 175 11.62 -5.77 -17.64
N CYS A 176 11.67 -4.92 -16.60
CA CYS A 176 12.50 -3.73 -16.59
C CYS A 176 14.01 -4.03 -16.64
N ASN A 177 14.42 -5.20 -16.16
CA ASN A 177 15.81 -5.66 -16.10
C ASN A 177 16.16 -6.67 -17.21
N ALA A 178 15.20 -7.02 -18.08
CA ALA A 178 15.43 -8.00 -19.14
C ALA A 178 16.37 -7.46 -20.23
N GLU A 179 17.30 -8.29 -20.69
CA GLU A 179 18.23 -7.96 -21.79
C GLU A 179 17.51 -7.62 -23.09
N SER A 180 16.39 -8.31 -23.36
CA SER A 180 15.50 -8.06 -24.49
C SER A 180 14.05 -8.04 -24.02
N ILE A 181 13.48 -6.84 -23.99
CA ILE A 181 12.09 -6.58 -23.60
C ILE A 181 11.12 -7.39 -24.49
N GLY A 182 11.37 -7.41 -25.81
CA GLY A 182 10.52 -8.13 -26.75
C GLY A 182 10.52 -9.65 -26.51
N SER A 183 11.71 -10.23 -26.30
CA SER A 183 11.85 -11.66 -26.01
C SER A 183 11.21 -12.02 -24.67
N PHE A 184 11.36 -11.17 -23.65
CA PHE A 184 10.72 -11.36 -22.35
C PHE A 184 9.20 -11.37 -22.48
N ILE A 185 8.60 -10.41 -23.20
CA ILE A 185 7.15 -10.37 -23.40
C ILE A 185 6.65 -11.64 -24.09
N ALA A 186 7.33 -12.09 -25.14
CA ALA A 186 6.94 -13.30 -25.86
C ALA A 186 6.99 -14.55 -24.97
N LYS A 187 7.99 -14.66 -24.08
CA LYS A 187 8.21 -15.83 -23.23
C LYS A 187 7.38 -15.82 -21.94
N ASN A 188 7.18 -14.66 -21.34
CA ASN A 188 6.66 -14.52 -19.98
C ASN A 188 5.30 -13.85 -19.89
N LEU A 189 4.87 -13.09 -20.91
CA LEU A 189 3.57 -12.41 -20.88
C LEU A 189 2.57 -13.04 -21.85
N LYS A 190 2.98 -13.27 -23.10
CA LYS A 190 2.10 -13.76 -24.16
C LYS A 190 1.56 -15.15 -23.83
N GLY A 191 0.23 -15.28 -23.79
CA GLY A 191 -0.46 -16.55 -23.49
C GLY A 191 -0.43 -16.96 -22.02
N LYS A 192 0.20 -16.17 -21.13
CA LYS A 192 0.22 -16.40 -19.68
C LYS A 192 -0.67 -15.43 -18.90
N PHE A 193 -0.96 -14.26 -19.48
CA PHE A 193 -1.84 -13.26 -18.91
C PHE A 193 -2.92 -12.88 -19.92
N ASP A 194 -4.10 -12.56 -19.40
CA ASP A 194 -5.19 -12.03 -20.21
C ASP A 194 -4.73 -10.73 -20.86
N THR A 195 -4.97 -10.65 -22.18
CA THR A 195 -4.45 -9.55 -22.99
C THR A 195 -5.57 -8.91 -23.80
N ILE A 196 -5.65 -7.59 -23.76
CA ILE A 196 -6.57 -6.78 -24.54
C ILE A 196 -5.75 -5.87 -25.46
N LYS A 197 -6.07 -5.89 -26.76
CA LYS A 197 -5.53 -4.88 -27.68
C LYS A 197 -6.35 -3.61 -27.54
N LEU A 198 -5.70 -2.54 -27.12
CA LEU A 198 -6.31 -1.22 -27.04
C LEU A 198 -6.32 -0.59 -28.44
N LYS A 199 -7.41 0.11 -28.77
CA LYS A 199 -7.62 0.78 -30.07
C LYS A 199 -6.87 2.10 -30.14
#